data_AF-A0A351IQJ3-F1
#
_entry.id   AF-A0A351IQJ3-F1
#
_cell.length_a   1.000
_cell.length_b   1.000
_cell.length_c   1.000
_cell.angle_alpha   90.00
_cell.angle_beta   90.00
_cell.angle_gamma   90.00
#
_symmetry.space_group_name_H-M   'P 1'
#
loop_
_entity.id
_entity.type
_entity.pdbx_description
1 polymer ?
#
loop_
_entity_poly.entity_id
_entity_poly.type
_entity_poly.pdbx_seq_one_letter_code
_entity_poly.pdbx_strand_id
1 'polypeptide(L)' 'MPKPVSRRVLIEKLKVLGFDGPFIATKHQFMIRGNHKIFIPNPHGKDIGTPLVMQIIHQLGMSNKEWDEM' A
#
# COMPACT_ATOMS: atom_id res chain seq x y z
N MET A 1 -1.31 -7.07 -14.61
CA MET A 1 -2.30 -6.46 -13.70
C MET A 1 -1.91 -6.86 -12.29
N PRO A 2 -1.78 -5.92 -11.35
CA PRO A 2 -1.34 -6.25 -10.00
C PRO A 2 -2.36 -7.18 -9.35
N LYS A 3 -1.86 -8.25 -8.73
CA LYS A 3 -2.69 -9.22 -8.02
C LYS A 3 -3.32 -8.56 -6.78
N PRO A 4 -4.50 -9.01 -6.32
CA PRO A 4 -4.99 -8.64 -5.00
C PRO A 4 -3.90 -8.94 -3.96
N VAL A 5 -3.63 -7.98 -3.07
CA VAL A 5 -2.62 -8.15 -2.02
C VAL A 5 -3.28 -8.07 -0.67
N SER A 6 -2.84 -8.91 0.26
CA SER A 6 -3.27 -8.78 1.64
C SER A 6 -2.72 -7.48 2.23
N ARG A 7 -3.44 -6.93 3.21
CA ARG A 7 -2.99 -5.74 3.96
C ARG A 7 -1.57 -5.90 4.52
N ARG A 8 -1.24 -7.10 4.98
CA ARG A 8 0.08 -7.41 5.53
C ARG A 8 1.17 -7.27 4.48
N VAL A 9 0.98 -7.87 3.32
CA VAL A 9 1.94 -7.80 2.18
C VAL A 9 2.10 -6.35 1.72
N LEU A 10 1.01 -5.58 1.64
CA LEU A 10 1.09 -4.15 1.32
C LEU A 10 1.98 -3.39 2.31
N ILE A 11 1.80 -3.61 3.61
CA ILE A 11 2.61 -2.97 4.65
C ILE A 11 4.09 -3.38 4.55
N GLU A 12 4.36 -4.67 4.34
CA GLU A 12 5.73 -5.19 4.21
C GLU A 12 6.44 -4.57 2.99
N LYS A 13 5.77 -4.51 1.82
CA LYS A 13 6.32 -3.84 0.62
C LYS A 13 6.55 -2.35 0.84
N LEU A 14 5.61 -1.64 1.47
CA LEU A 14 5.79 -0.22 1.82
C LEU A 14 6.98 -0.01 2.75
N LYS A 15 7.20 -0.88 3.74
CA LYS A 15 8.39 -0.82 4.61
C LYS A 15 9.69 -1.00 3.83
N VAL A 16 9.74 -1.95 2.89
CA VAL A 16 10.91 -2.15 2.01
C VAL A 16 11.19 -0.91 1.16
N LEU A 17 10.15 -0.20 0.73
CA LEU A 17 10.27 1.07 0.00
C LEU A 17 10.70 2.25 0.89
N GLY A 18 10.92 2.03 2.19
CA GLY A 18 11.33 3.04 3.15
C GLY A 18 10.16 3.89 3.67
N PHE A 19 8.94 3.35 3.69
CA PHE A 19 7.84 3.98 4.42
C PHE A 19 7.85 3.59 5.90
N ASP A 20 7.65 4.60 6.75
CA ASP A 20 7.47 4.48 8.18
C ASP A 20 6.00 4.28 8.55
N GLY A 21 5.75 3.52 9.63
CA GLY A 21 4.43 3.21 10.17
C GLY A 21 4.16 1.70 10.30
N PRO A 22 2.89 1.26 10.34
CA PRO A 22 1.67 2.04 10.12
C PRO A 22 1.27 2.92 11.32
N PHE A 23 0.93 4.17 11.03
CA PHE A 23 0.34 5.11 11.98
C PHE A 23 -1.18 4.96 12.01
N ILE A 24 -1.78 5.07 13.19
CA ILE A 24 -3.23 4.96 13.37
C ILE A 24 -3.85 6.34 13.17
N ALA A 25 -4.77 6.48 12.21
CA ALA A 25 -5.72 7.58 12.19
C ALA A 25 -7.11 7.09 12.61
N THR A 26 -8.05 8.02 12.76
CA THR A 26 -9.42 7.79 13.25
C THR A 26 -10.23 6.76 12.45
N LYS A 27 -9.90 6.51 11.17
CA LYS A 27 -10.62 5.54 10.32
C LYS A 27 -9.70 4.48 9.69
N HIS A 28 -8.55 4.88 9.17
CA HIS A 28 -7.63 4.01 8.44
C HIS A 28 -6.20 4.23 8.93
N GLN A 29 -5.39 3.17 8.89
CA GLN A 29 -3.95 3.32 9.10
C GLN A 29 -3.31 3.99 7.88
N PHE A 30 -2.18 4.64 8.09
CA PHE A 30 -1.40 5.24 7.01
C PHE A 30 0.10 5.04 7.25
N MET A 31 0.88 5.13 6.18
CA MET A 31 2.34 5.11 6.23
C MET A 31 2.89 6.35 5.55
N ILE A 32 4.06 6.80 5.97
CA ILE A 32 4.71 8.03 5.46
C ILE A 32 6.13 7.76 5.02
N ARG A 33 6.59 8.44 3.98
CA ARG A 33 7.98 8.45 3.51
C ARG A 33 8.34 9.88 3.11
N GLY A 34 9.02 10.60 4.00
CA GLY A 34 9.25 12.03 3.84
C GLY A 34 7.93 12.78 3.64
N ASN A 35 7.74 13.39 2.46
CA ASN A 35 6.52 14.12 2.12
C ASN A 35 5.40 13.23 1.52
N HIS A 36 5.65 11.94 1.28
CA HIS A 36 4.65 11.02 0.74
C HIS A 36 3.86 10.38 1.87
N LYS A 37 2.53 10.39 1.77
CA LYS A 37 1.62 9.76 2.73
C LYS A 37 0.67 8.82 1.98
N ILE A 38 0.67 7.55 2.37
CA ILE A 38 -0.19 6.52 1.78
C ILE A 38 -1.16 6.00 2.83
N PHE A 39 -2.45 6.05 2.52
CA PHE A 39 -3.47 5.45 3.36
C PHE A 39 -3.58 3.95 3.06
N ILE A 40 -3.56 3.14 4.12
CA ILE A 40 -3.74 1.70 4.03
C ILE A 40 -5.25 1.44 4.10
N PRO A 41 -5.87 0.94 3.01
CA PRO A 41 -7.27 0.54 3.07
C PRO A 41 -7.41 -0.57 4.11
N ASN A 42 -8.49 -0.52 4.89
CA ASN A 42 -8.80 -1.60 5.83
C ASN A 42 -9.73 -2.56 5.12
N PRO A 43 -9.24 -3.67 4.55
CA PRO A 43 -10.16 -4.61 3.97
C PRO A 43 -10.96 -5.27 5.11
N HIS A 44 -12.28 -5.33 4.96
CA HIS A 44 -13.20 -5.98 5.90
C HIS A 44 -13.03 -7.52 5.88
N GLY A 45 -11.82 -8.01 6.17
CA GLY A 45 -11.47 -9.44 6.20
C GLY A 45 -11.12 -10.08 4.85
N LYS A 46 -10.80 -9.29 3.81
CA LYS A 46 -10.42 -9.79 2.46
C LYS A 46 -9.09 -9.21 1.97
N ASP A 47 -8.64 -9.63 0.80
CA ASP A 47 -7.52 -8.97 0.13
C ASP A 47 -7.92 -7.59 -0.42
N ILE A 48 -6.94 -6.72 -0.55
CA ILE A 48 -7.09 -5.42 -1.20
C ILE A 48 -7.24 -5.69 -2.69
N GLY A 49 -8.41 -5.38 -3.23
CA GLY A 49 -8.71 -5.61 -4.65
C GLY A 49 -7.76 -4.83 -5.57
N THR A 50 -7.51 -5.39 -6.75
CA THR A 50 -6.64 -4.83 -7.79
C THR A 50 -6.84 -3.32 -8.06
N PRO A 51 -8.07 -2.75 -8.07
CA PRO A 51 -8.25 -1.31 -8.28
C PRO A 51 -7.59 -0.44 -7.19
N LEU A 52 -7.71 -0.83 -5.92
CA LEU A 52 -7.12 -0.10 -4.80
C LEU A 52 -5.59 -0.22 -4.82
N VAL A 53 -5.08 -1.41 -5.15
CA VAL A 53 -3.64 -1.63 -5.31
C VAL A 53 -3.08 -0.74 -6.41
N MET A 54 -3.76 -0.65 -7.54
CA MET A 54 -3.35 0.18 -8.67
C MET A 54 -3.35 1.67 -8.32
N GLN A 55 -4.33 2.14 -7.54
CA GLN A 55 -4.33 3.51 -7.02
C GLN A 55 -3.14 3.80 -6.11
N ILE A 56 -2.77 2.85 -5.25
CA ILE A 56 -1.59 2.99 -4.38
C ILE A 56 -0.31 3.02 -5.20
N ILE A 57 -0.14 2.09 -6.15
CA ILE A 57 1.03 2.05 -7.05
C ILE A 57 1.18 3.39 -7.80
N HIS A 58 0.06 3.93 -8.30
CA HIS A 58 0.06 5.23 -8.99
C HIS A 58 0.44 6.39 -8.05
N GLN A 59 -0.04 6.40 -6.81
CA GLN A 59 0.37 7.40 -5.80
C GLN A 59 1.85 7.29 -5.42
N LEU A 60 2.42 6.09 -5.52
CA LEU A 60 3.84 5.84 -5.28
C LEU A 60 4.72 6.22 -6.48
N GLY A 61 4.12 6.54 -7.64
CA GLY A 61 4.86 6.81 -8.87
C GLY A 61 5.60 5.58 -9.42
N MET A 62 5.20 4.37 -9.02
CA MET A 62 5.77 3.12 -9.50
C MET A 62 4.95 2.55 -10.65
N SER A 63 5.59 1.70 -11.44
CA SER A 63 4.91 0.86 -12.42
C SER A 63 4.32 -0.40 -11.79
N ASN A 64 3.31 -0.97 -12.42
CA ASN A 64 2.76 -2.27 -12.02
C ASN A 64 3.81 -3.39 -12.05
N LYS A 65 4.81 -3.27 -12.95
CA LYS A 65 5.87 -4.27 -13.10
C LYS A 65 6.83 -4.22 -11.92
N GLU A 66 7.29 -3.03 -11.54
CA GLU A 66 8.13 -2.85 -10.34
C GLU A 66 7.43 -3.39 -9.09
N TRP A 67 6.12 -3.16 -8.97
CA TRP A 67 5.33 -3.70 -7.87
C TRP A 67 5.27 -5.24 -7.85
N ASP A 68 5.12 -5.87 -9.02
CA ASP A 68 5.05 -7.33 -9.16
C ASP A 68 6.44 -8.00 -8.99
N GLU A 69 7.53 -7.29 -9.24
CA GLU A 69 8.92 -7.77 -9.07
C GLU A 69 9.45 -7.63 -7.63
N MET A 70 8.75 -6.91 -6.76
CA MET A 70 9.00 -6.83 -5.31
C MET A 70 8.40 -8.01 -4.53
#